data_AF-A0A8D8A8C6-F1
#
_entry.id   AF-A0A8D8A8C6-F1
#
_cell.length_a   1.000
_cell.length_b   1.000
_cell.length_c   1.000
_cell.angle_alpha   90.00
_cell.angle_beta   90.00
_cell.angle_gamma   90.00
#
_symmetry.space_group_name_H-M   'P 1'
#
loop_
_entity.id
_entity.type
_entity.pdbx_description
1 polymer ?
#
loop_
_entity_poly.entity_id
_entity_poly.type
_entity_poly.pdbx_seq_one_letter_code
_entity_poly.pdbx_strand_id
1 'polypeptide(L)'
;MSLVTVKDAATVWKYLNGVINVYKPAGLTVQQVRHTIIGNLCRDLNELRVRPPLQRVAIASGAESRFVVRAVEDLSDNVLVVGPRYQTEDLRVRTCANHGRLTSGVLVLGINKGLSTVFRIQQNRPLRVYRITGFLGKANDSHFGDSRVIAKATVDHIGSDKIARLLASMQASHQKKMFELCGVDMQSQAAYDLAVK
;
A
#
# COMPACT_ATOMS: atom_id res chain seq x y z
N MET A 1 12.30 23.72 4.16
CA MET A 1 12.06 23.39 2.74
C MET A 1 10.70 23.93 2.35
N SER A 2 10.62 24.89 1.44
CA SER A 2 9.34 25.40 0.92
C SER A 2 8.70 24.34 0.02
N LEU A 3 7.46 23.96 0.31
CA LEU A 3 6.71 23.02 -0.51
C LEU A 3 6.31 23.70 -1.83
N VAL A 4 6.82 23.21 -2.96
CA VAL A 4 6.45 23.70 -4.29
C VAL A 4 5.28 22.86 -4.81
N THR A 5 4.15 23.50 -5.11
CA THR A 5 3.00 22.82 -5.72
C THR A 5 3.25 22.59 -7.20
N VAL A 6 3.32 21.33 -7.62
CA VAL A 6 3.48 20.94 -9.02
C VAL A 6 2.11 20.71 -9.65
N LYS A 7 1.85 21.33 -10.81
CA LYS A 7 0.57 21.20 -11.54
C LYS A 7 0.66 20.35 -12.81
N ASP A 8 1.87 19.89 -13.15
CA ASP A 8 2.14 19.08 -14.34
C ASP A 8 2.08 17.58 -14.02
N ALA A 9 1.21 16.86 -14.73
CA ALA A 9 0.96 15.44 -14.49
C ALA A 9 2.20 14.58 -14.75
N ALA A 10 2.99 14.91 -15.79
CA ALA A 10 4.19 14.15 -16.15
C ALA A 10 5.26 14.23 -15.05
N THR A 11 5.40 15.38 -14.41
CA THR A 11 6.30 15.58 -13.28
C THR A 11 5.81 14.82 -12.04
N VAL A 12 4.51 14.87 -11.72
CA VAL A 12 3.93 14.09 -10.61
C VAL A 12 4.10 12.59 -10.83
N TRP A 13 3.90 12.09 -12.05
CA TRP A 13 4.10 10.70 -12.41
C TRP A 13 5.53 10.20 -12.10
N LYS A 14 6.55 11.04 -12.34
CA LYS A 14 7.94 10.71 -12.01
C LYS A 14 8.14 10.56 -10.50
N TYR A 15 7.42 11.31 -9.67
CA TYR A 15 7.49 11.21 -8.22
C TYR A 15 6.71 10.02 -7.62
N LEU A 16 5.76 9.44 -8.36
CA LEU A 16 5.01 8.24 -7.96
C LEU A 16 5.83 6.94 -8.07
N ASN A 17 7.12 7.01 -7.75
CA ASN A 17 8.09 5.91 -7.82
C ASN A 17 8.70 5.68 -6.44
N GLY A 18 7.96 5.06 -5.54
CA GLY A 18 8.42 4.95 -4.15
C GLY A 18 7.50 4.15 -3.25
N VAL A 19 7.71 4.32 -1.95
CA VAL A 19 6.95 3.67 -0.89
C VAL A 19 6.14 4.71 -0.14
N ILE A 20 4.86 4.41 0.10
CA ILE A 20 3.97 5.25 0.89
C ILE A 20 3.47 4.48 2.12
N ASN A 21 3.18 5.23 3.18
CA ASN A 21 2.55 4.71 4.38
C ASN A 21 1.11 5.22 4.42
N VAL A 22 0.15 4.31 4.42
CA VAL A 22 -1.28 4.63 4.45
C VAL A 22 -1.93 3.99 5.67
N TYR A 23 -2.86 4.69 6.30
CA TYR A 23 -3.69 4.10 7.34
C TYR A 23 -4.87 3.36 6.72
N LYS A 24 -4.96 2.05 6.97
CA LYS A 24 -6.11 1.22 6.61
C LYS A 24 -7.13 1.24 7.76
N PRO A 25 -8.37 1.70 7.55
CA PRO A 25 -9.43 1.59 8.55
C PRO A 25 -9.93 0.14 8.67
N ALA A 26 -10.61 -0.15 9.79
CA ALA A 26 -11.30 -1.42 9.98
C ALA A 26 -12.53 -1.52 9.05
N GLY A 27 -12.89 -2.73 8.64
CA GLY A 27 -14.03 -3.01 7.77
C GLY A 27 -13.69 -3.07 6.28
N LEU A 28 -12.56 -2.49 5.87
CA LEU A 28 -12.05 -2.56 4.50
C LEU A 28 -11.05 -3.70 4.31
N THR A 29 -11.03 -4.29 3.12
CA THR A 29 -9.96 -5.20 2.71
C THR A 29 -8.77 -4.43 2.15
N VAL A 30 -7.58 -5.02 2.22
CA VAL A 30 -6.37 -4.42 1.60
C VAL A 30 -6.57 -4.18 0.10
N GLN A 31 -7.31 -5.08 -0.57
CA GLN A 31 -7.60 -4.96 -1.98
C GLN A 31 -8.50 -3.76 -2.28
N GLN A 32 -9.50 -3.46 -1.44
CA GLN A 32 -10.31 -2.25 -1.59
C GLN A 32 -9.46 -0.99 -1.43
N VAL A 33 -8.63 -0.92 -0.39
CA VAL A 33 -7.72 0.22 -0.18
C VAL A 33 -6.81 0.43 -1.40
N ARG A 34 -6.26 -0.67 -1.95
CA ARG A 34 -5.45 -0.61 -3.17
C ARG A 34 -6.24 -0.04 -4.36
N HIS A 35 -7.44 -0.52 -4.62
CA HIS A 35 -8.26 0.00 -5.72
C HIS A 35 -8.63 1.47 -5.54
N THR A 36 -8.99 1.88 -4.32
CA THR A 36 -9.28 3.29 -4.02
C THR A 36 -8.09 4.18 -4.28
N ILE A 37 -6.89 3.77 -3.87
CA ILE A 37 -5.66 4.56 -4.10
C ILE A 37 -5.37 4.65 -5.60
N ILE A 38 -5.43 3.53 -6.34
CA ILE A 38 -5.18 3.54 -7.78
C ILE A 38 -6.21 4.41 -8.51
N GLY A 39 -7.50 4.28 -8.17
CA GLY A 39 -8.57 5.07 -8.76
C GLY A 39 -8.43 6.56 -8.48
N ASN A 40 -8.13 6.93 -7.24
CA ASN A 40 -7.91 8.34 -6.87
C ASN A 40 -6.68 8.92 -7.57
N LEU A 41 -5.54 8.22 -7.56
CA LEU A 41 -4.33 8.68 -8.26
C LEU A 41 -4.58 8.86 -9.76
N CYS A 42 -5.28 7.90 -10.38
CA CYS A 42 -5.62 7.96 -11.80
C CYS A 42 -6.53 9.16 -12.12
N ARG A 43 -7.58 9.39 -11.31
CA ARG A 43 -8.46 10.55 -11.47
C ARG A 43 -7.68 11.85 -11.32
N ASP A 44 -6.97 11.99 -10.21
CA ASP A 44 -6.27 13.23 -9.85
C ASP A 44 -5.14 13.55 -10.86
N LEU A 45 -4.44 12.54 -11.41
CA LEU A 45 -3.44 12.72 -12.47
C LEU A 45 -4.04 13.23 -13.78
N ASN A 46 -5.24 12.77 -14.14
CA ASN A 46 -5.93 13.20 -15.35
C ASN A 46 -6.57 14.60 -15.21
N GLU A 47 -6.83 15.05 -13.98
CA GLU A 47 -7.30 16.42 -13.69
C GLU A 47 -6.18 17.47 -13.73
N LEU A 48 -4.92 17.04 -13.58
CA LEU A 48 -3.74 17.90 -13.73
C LEU A 48 -3.51 18.32 -15.17
N ARG A 49 -2.55 19.23 -15.40
CA ARG A 49 -2.14 19.57 -16.77
C ARG A 49 -1.48 18.35 -17.41
N VAL A 50 -2.14 17.80 -18.43
CA VAL A 50 -1.64 16.65 -19.20
C VAL A 50 -1.10 17.11 -20.55
N ARG A 51 -0.27 16.25 -21.17
CA ARG A 51 0.31 16.48 -22.48
C ARG A 51 -0.79 16.72 -23.54
N PRO A 52 -0.66 17.74 -24.40
CA PRO A 52 -1.59 17.94 -25.52
C PRO A 52 -1.48 16.81 -26.56
N PRO A 53 -2.52 16.60 -27.39
CA PRO A 53 -2.46 15.68 -28.52
C PRO A 53 -1.29 15.98 -29.46
N LEU A 54 -0.74 14.94 -30.08
CA LEU A 54 0.26 15.10 -31.13
C LEU A 54 -0.27 15.96 -32.28
N GLN A 55 0.62 16.70 -32.92
CA GLN A 55 0.31 17.40 -34.16
C GLN A 55 0.83 16.59 -35.35
N ARG A 56 -0.04 16.37 -36.32
CA ARG A 56 0.28 15.75 -37.61
C ARG A 56 0.34 16.83 -38.68
N VAL A 57 1.33 16.71 -39.56
CA VAL A 57 1.42 17.56 -40.74
C VAL A 57 0.42 17.08 -41.79
N ALA A 58 -0.57 17.92 -42.10
CA ALA A 58 -1.53 17.71 -43.17
C ALA A 58 -1.19 18.63 -44.35
N ILE A 59 -1.00 18.02 -45.52
CA ILE A 59 -0.74 18.75 -46.76
C ILE A 59 -2.09 18.86 -47.49
N ALA A 60 -2.61 20.07 -47.58
CA ALA A 60 -3.84 20.35 -48.33
C ALA A 60 -3.50 20.94 -49.70
N SER A 61 -4.26 20.57 -50.74
CA SER A 61 -4.19 21.26 -52.03
C SER A 61 -4.73 22.69 -51.87
N GLY A 62 -3.89 23.68 -52.16
CA GLY A 62 -4.31 25.06 -52.36
C GLY A 62 -4.76 25.32 -53.80
N ALA A 63 -5.40 26.46 -54.02
CA ALA A 63 -5.68 26.94 -55.38
C ALA A 63 -4.37 27.15 -56.16
N GLU A 64 -4.40 26.86 -57.46
CA GLU A 64 -3.26 27.02 -58.39
C GLU A 64 -2.01 26.19 -58.05
N SER A 65 -2.17 24.88 -57.80
CA SER A 65 -1.06 23.92 -57.72
C SER A 65 -0.08 24.13 -56.56
N ARG A 66 -0.41 24.98 -55.58
CA ARG A 66 0.39 25.22 -54.38
C ARG A 66 -0.09 24.33 -53.23
N PHE A 67 0.82 23.55 -52.65
CA PHE A 67 0.52 22.76 -51.46
C PHE A 67 0.63 23.62 -50.19
N VAL A 68 -0.42 23.62 -49.36
CA VAL A 68 -0.42 24.31 -48.06
C VAL A 68 -0.20 23.28 -46.96
N VAL A 69 0.93 23.43 -46.26
CA VAL A 69 1.30 22.59 -45.12
C VAL A 69 0.66 23.17 -43.87
N ARG A 70 -0.19 22.39 -43.19
CA ARG A 70 -0.80 22.77 -41.90
C ARG A 70 -0.48 21.73 -40.83
N ALA A 71 -0.17 22.18 -39.63
CA ALA A 71 -0.13 21.31 -38.45
C ALA A 71 -1.57 21.17 -37.94
N VAL A 72 -2.13 19.97 -38.03
CA VAL A 72 -3.47 19.63 -37.55
C VAL A 72 -3.31 18.67 -36.39
N GLU A 73 -4.22 18.70 -35.42
CA GLU A 73 -4.22 17.73 -34.33
C GLU A 73 -4.40 16.32 -34.88
N ASP A 74 -3.56 15.40 -34.40
CA ASP A 74 -3.70 13.99 -34.71
C ASP A 74 -4.88 13.42 -33.93
N LEU A 75 -5.99 13.19 -34.63
CA LEU A 75 -7.21 12.65 -34.04
C LEU A 75 -6.99 11.27 -33.42
N SER A 76 -6.00 10.51 -33.91
CA SER A 76 -5.64 9.20 -33.34
C SER A 76 -5.03 9.31 -31.94
N ASP A 77 -4.48 10.45 -31.56
CA ASP A 77 -3.92 10.72 -30.22
C ASP A 77 -4.83 11.62 -29.38
N ASN A 78 -6.05 11.91 -29.84
CA ASN A 78 -6.99 12.75 -29.11
C ASN A 78 -7.60 11.97 -27.92
N VAL A 79 -7.77 12.64 -26.78
CA VAL A 79 -8.31 12.07 -25.54
C VAL A 79 -9.72 11.48 -25.73
N LEU A 80 -10.53 12.03 -26.63
CA LEU A 80 -11.87 11.50 -26.92
C LEU A 80 -11.84 10.15 -27.65
N VAL A 81 -10.73 9.83 -28.31
CA VAL A 81 -10.56 8.59 -29.08
C VAL A 81 -9.82 7.54 -28.24
N VAL A 82 -8.69 7.92 -27.62
CA VAL A 82 -7.83 7.00 -26.85
C VAL A 82 -8.30 6.83 -25.41
N GLY A 83 -9.09 7.78 -24.91
CA GLY A 83 -9.49 7.86 -23.50
C GLY A 83 -8.52 8.66 -22.64
N PRO A 84 -8.70 8.63 -21.31
CA PRO A 84 -7.83 9.32 -20.36
C PRO A 84 -6.36 8.92 -20.51
N ARG A 85 -5.46 9.86 -20.25
CA ARG A 85 -4.02 9.70 -20.49
C ARG A 85 -3.35 8.77 -19.49
N TYR A 86 -3.84 8.77 -18.25
CA TYR A 86 -3.43 7.82 -17.23
C TYR A 86 -4.57 6.85 -16.99
N GLN A 87 -4.26 5.57 -17.00
CA GLN A 87 -5.20 4.49 -16.73
C GLN A 87 -4.84 3.77 -15.44
N THR A 88 -5.79 3.02 -14.89
CA THR A 88 -5.57 2.24 -13.67
C THR A 88 -4.53 1.13 -13.87
N GLU A 89 -4.35 0.67 -15.11
CA GLU A 89 -3.38 -0.36 -15.50
C GLU A 89 -1.92 0.15 -15.49
N ASP A 90 -1.73 1.45 -15.71
CA ASP A 90 -0.41 2.09 -15.68
C ASP A 90 0.17 2.10 -14.27
N LEU A 91 -0.69 2.14 -13.26
CA LEU A 91 -0.32 2.23 -11.85
C LEU A 91 -0.15 0.85 -11.22
N ARG A 92 1.09 0.50 -10.93
CA ARG A 92 1.41 -0.74 -10.20
C ARG A 92 1.52 -0.45 -8.71
N VAL A 93 0.72 -1.14 -7.91
CA VAL A 93 0.76 -1.03 -6.44
C VAL A 93 0.87 -2.41 -5.79
N ARG A 94 1.79 -2.54 -4.83
CA ARG A 94 1.99 -3.76 -4.04
C ARG A 94 1.99 -3.45 -2.55
N THR A 95 1.42 -4.35 -1.74
CA THR A 95 1.38 -4.21 -0.29
C THR A 95 2.53 -4.99 0.37
N CYS A 96 3.09 -4.46 1.45
CA CYS A 96 4.15 -5.14 2.21
C CYS A 96 3.60 -6.28 3.08
N ALA A 97 2.41 -6.06 3.64
CA ALA A 97 1.74 -6.99 4.54
C ALA A 97 0.26 -7.05 4.15
N ASN A 98 -0.34 -8.21 4.36
CA ASN A 98 -1.78 -8.35 4.25
C ASN A 98 -2.41 -8.17 5.64
N HIS A 99 -3.39 -7.30 5.71
CA HIS A 99 -4.17 -7.00 6.92
C HIS A 99 -5.57 -7.54 6.71
N GLY A 100 -6.10 -8.30 7.67
CA GLY A 100 -7.47 -8.81 7.61
C GLY A 100 -8.50 -7.67 7.57
N ARG A 101 -9.73 -7.97 7.13
CA ARG A 101 -10.81 -6.97 6.99
C ARG A 101 -11.05 -6.16 8.27
N LEU A 102 -11.07 -6.84 9.41
CA LEU A 102 -11.36 -6.24 10.72
C LEU A 102 -10.15 -5.60 11.40
N THR A 103 -8.96 -5.73 10.81
CA THR A 103 -7.74 -5.11 11.34
C THR A 103 -7.56 -3.72 10.76
N SER A 104 -7.27 -2.74 11.61
CA SER A 104 -6.89 -1.38 11.23
C SER A 104 -5.39 -1.16 11.50
N GLY A 105 -4.82 -0.16 10.85
CA GLY A 105 -3.46 0.29 11.14
C GLY A 105 -2.66 0.66 9.92
N VAL A 106 -1.34 0.73 10.13
CA VAL A 106 -0.35 1.12 9.13
C VAL A 106 -0.23 0.06 8.04
N LEU A 107 -0.41 0.49 6.79
CA LEU A 107 -0.25 -0.30 5.59
C LEU A 107 0.81 0.35 4.69
N VAL A 108 1.94 -0.33 4.55
CA VAL A 108 3.02 0.10 3.66
C VAL A 108 2.74 -0.40 2.25
N LEU A 109 2.74 0.52 1.29
CA LEU A 109 2.46 0.27 -0.13
C LEU A 109 3.62 0.76 -0.99
N GLY A 110 3.96 -0.01 -2.02
CA GLY A 110 4.95 0.36 -3.02
C GLY A 110 4.25 0.72 -4.31
N ILE A 111 4.63 1.83 -4.92
CA ILE A 111 4.10 2.34 -6.18
C ILE A 111 5.19 2.28 -7.25
N ASN A 112 4.87 1.72 -8.42
CA ASN A 112 5.74 1.61 -9.59
C ASN A 112 7.15 1.07 -9.24
N LYS A 113 8.21 1.88 -9.34
CA LYS A 113 9.57 1.44 -8.99
C LYS A 113 9.74 1.05 -7.51
N GLY A 114 8.83 1.49 -6.63
CA GLY A 114 8.81 1.11 -5.21
C GLY A 114 8.38 -0.34 -4.94
N LEU A 115 7.92 -1.08 -5.95
CA LEU A 115 7.52 -2.48 -5.81
C LEU A 115 8.68 -3.37 -5.32
N SER A 116 9.89 -3.13 -5.83
CA SER A 116 11.09 -3.88 -5.42
C SER A 116 11.47 -3.61 -3.96
N THR A 117 11.33 -2.36 -3.52
CA THR A 117 11.64 -1.95 -2.15
C THR A 117 10.65 -2.59 -1.18
N VAL A 118 9.35 -2.53 -1.47
CA VAL A 118 8.33 -3.19 -0.64
C VAL A 118 8.50 -4.71 -0.62
N PHE A 119 8.89 -5.31 -1.74
CA PHE A 119 9.20 -6.73 -1.77
C PHE A 119 10.38 -7.10 -0.86
N ARG A 120 11.46 -6.31 -0.86
CA ARG A 120 12.60 -6.49 0.05
C ARG A 120 12.19 -6.31 1.51
N ILE A 121 11.39 -5.27 1.82
CA ILE A 121 10.86 -5.07 3.18
C ILE A 121 10.02 -6.29 3.59
N GLN A 122 9.17 -6.81 2.70
CA GLN A 122 8.37 -8.01 2.97
C GLN A 122 9.25 -9.24 3.25
N GLN A 123 10.32 -9.44 2.47
CA GLN A 123 11.27 -10.54 2.65
C GLN A 123 12.04 -10.44 3.97
N ASN A 124 12.40 -9.22 4.38
CA ASN A 124 13.11 -8.96 5.64
C ASN A 124 12.25 -9.16 6.89
N ARG A 125 10.93 -9.44 6.76
CA ARG A 125 10.00 -9.72 7.86
C ARG A 125 10.19 -8.76 9.05
N PRO A 126 10.02 -7.43 8.86
CA PRO A 126 10.23 -6.46 9.92
C PRO A 126 9.30 -6.72 11.09
N LEU A 127 9.73 -6.33 12.28
CA LEU A 127 8.92 -6.41 13.49
C LEU A 127 7.61 -5.62 13.30
N ARG A 128 6.49 -6.29 13.59
CA ARG A 128 5.14 -5.71 13.50
C ARG A 128 4.54 -5.63 14.87
N VAL A 129 4.16 -4.43 15.27
CA VAL A 129 3.50 -4.18 16.55
C VAL A 129 2.00 -4.03 16.33
N TYR A 130 1.22 -4.81 17.05
CA TYR A 130 -0.24 -4.77 17.00
C TYR A 130 -0.78 -4.43 18.39
N ARG A 131 -1.79 -3.55 18.43
CA ARG A 131 -2.62 -3.35 19.62
C ARG A 131 -3.86 -4.22 19.47
N ILE A 132 -4.03 -5.19 20.38
CA ILE A 132 -5.14 -6.13 20.36
C ILE A 132 -6.06 -5.82 21.53
N THR A 133 -7.36 -5.80 21.27
CA THR A 133 -8.41 -5.69 22.28
C THR A 133 -9.37 -6.86 22.09
N GLY A 134 -9.76 -7.51 23.18
CA GLY A 134 -10.63 -8.68 23.12
C GLY A 134 -11.40 -8.90 24.41
N PHE A 135 -12.32 -9.86 24.37
CA PHE A 135 -13.12 -10.26 25.51
C PHE A 135 -12.66 -11.63 25.99
N LEU A 136 -12.54 -11.79 27.32
CA LEU A 136 -12.31 -13.10 27.93
C LEU A 136 -13.64 -13.85 28.08
N GLY A 137 -13.57 -15.19 28.13
CA GLY A 137 -14.74 -16.04 28.36
C GLY A 137 -15.77 -16.07 27.23
N LYS A 138 -15.43 -15.57 26.03
CA LYS A 138 -16.25 -15.69 24.82
C LYS A 138 -15.41 -16.29 23.71
N ALA A 139 -15.89 -17.38 23.12
CA ALA A 139 -15.31 -17.96 21.93
C ALA A 139 -16.27 -17.75 20.75
N ASN A 140 -15.78 -17.12 19.69
CA ASN A 140 -16.51 -16.90 18.46
C ASN A 140 -15.96 -17.80 17.35
N ASP A 141 -16.79 -18.06 16.34
CA ASP A 141 -16.48 -18.95 15.21
C ASP A 141 -15.25 -18.49 14.39
N SER A 142 -15.21 -17.22 14.01
CA SER A 142 -14.09 -16.66 13.24
C SER A 142 -12.98 -16.06 14.11
N HIS A 143 -13.04 -16.24 15.43
CA HIS A 143 -12.19 -15.57 16.44
C HIS A 143 -12.20 -14.04 16.44
N PHE A 144 -12.98 -13.41 15.55
CA PHE A 144 -13.20 -11.98 15.54
C PHE A 144 -14.52 -11.61 16.23
N GLY A 145 -14.63 -10.36 16.69
CA GLY A 145 -15.81 -9.88 17.41
C GLY A 145 -17.11 -9.86 16.58
N ASP A 146 -17.00 -9.92 15.26
CA ASP A 146 -18.14 -9.85 14.32
C ASP A 146 -18.84 -11.21 14.11
N SER A 147 -18.21 -12.33 14.48
CA SER A 147 -18.80 -13.65 14.28
C SER A 147 -19.66 -14.12 15.44
N ARG A 148 -20.49 -15.14 15.15
CA ARG A 148 -21.36 -15.80 16.11
C ARG A 148 -20.55 -16.35 17.29
N VAL A 149 -21.06 -16.12 18.50
CA VAL A 149 -20.53 -16.70 19.73
C VAL A 149 -20.89 -18.19 19.78
N ILE A 150 -19.88 -19.05 19.88
CA ILE A 150 -20.03 -20.50 20.00
C ILE A 150 -20.08 -20.92 21.46
N ALA A 151 -19.19 -20.38 22.29
CA ALA A 151 -19.06 -20.76 23.68
C ALA A 151 -18.88 -19.55 24.60
N LYS A 152 -19.37 -19.70 25.84
CA LYS A 152 -19.19 -18.73 26.91
C LYS A 152 -18.70 -19.44 28.17
N ALA A 153 -17.83 -18.77 28.92
CA ALA A 153 -17.30 -19.24 30.19
C ALA A 153 -17.26 -18.07 31.19
N THR A 154 -17.31 -18.40 32.48
CA THR A 154 -17.16 -17.41 33.56
C THR A 154 -15.72 -16.91 33.63
N VAL A 155 -15.53 -15.62 33.93
CA VAL A 155 -14.21 -14.95 33.89
C VAL A 155 -13.77 -14.41 35.25
N ASP A 156 -14.60 -14.54 36.28
CA ASP A 156 -14.39 -13.93 37.59
C ASP A 156 -13.11 -14.41 38.28
N HIS A 157 -12.66 -15.62 37.92
CA HIS A 157 -11.43 -16.22 38.42
C HIS A 157 -10.15 -15.70 37.72
N ILE A 158 -10.28 -14.82 36.72
CA ILE A 158 -9.16 -14.29 35.94
C ILE A 158 -8.76 -12.90 36.49
N GLY A 159 -7.70 -12.87 37.28
CA GLY A 159 -7.07 -11.63 37.76
C GLY A 159 -5.92 -11.14 36.87
N SER A 160 -5.45 -9.92 37.15
CA SER A 160 -4.28 -9.30 36.49
C SER A 160 -3.05 -10.19 36.52
N ASP A 161 -2.81 -10.90 37.62
CA ASP A 161 -1.60 -11.70 37.82
C ASP A 161 -1.54 -12.91 36.89
N LYS A 162 -2.70 -13.54 36.63
CA LYS A 162 -2.80 -14.66 35.69
C LYS A 162 -2.56 -14.20 34.26
N ILE A 163 -3.09 -13.03 33.89
CA ILE A 163 -2.87 -12.43 32.57
C ILE A 163 -1.41 -12.03 32.42
N ALA A 164 -0.81 -11.37 33.42
CA ALA A 164 0.59 -10.97 33.40
C ALA A 164 1.53 -12.17 33.23
N ARG A 165 1.26 -13.28 33.95
CA ARG A 165 2.03 -14.53 33.81
C ARG A 165 1.92 -15.11 32.40
N LEU A 166 0.73 -15.10 31.81
CA LEU A 166 0.51 -15.55 30.44
C LEU A 166 1.28 -14.69 29.43
N LEU A 167 1.18 -13.36 29.56
CA LEU A 167 1.88 -12.41 28.68
C LEU A 167 3.40 -12.56 28.79
N ALA A 168 3.94 -12.72 30.00
CA ALA A 168 5.37 -12.96 30.20
C ALA A 168 5.84 -14.26 29.53
N SER A 169 5.06 -15.33 29.65
CA SER A 169 5.35 -16.61 28.97
C SER A 169 5.32 -16.47 27.43
N MET A 170 4.31 -15.77 26.89
CA MET A 170 4.24 -15.46 25.46
C MET A 170 5.44 -14.64 24.99
N GLN A 171 5.79 -13.58 25.72
CA GLN A 171 6.93 -12.72 25.40
C GLN A 171 8.24 -13.52 25.37
N ALA A 172 8.51 -14.36 26.38
CA ALA A 172 9.70 -15.19 26.42
C ALA A 172 9.77 -16.18 25.22
N SER A 173 8.65 -16.82 24.88
CA SER A 173 8.56 -17.72 23.71
C SER A 173 8.82 -16.99 22.39
N HIS A 174 8.29 -15.77 22.24
CA HIS A 174 8.48 -14.96 21.03
C HIS A 174 9.86 -14.34 20.94
N GLN A 175 10.50 -13.99 22.06
CA GLN A 175 11.86 -13.47 22.07
C GLN A 175 12.85 -14.50 21.48
N LYS A 176 12.73 -15.78 21.84
CA LYS A 176 13.52 -16.85 21.24
C LYS A 176 13.29 -16.96 19.72
N LYS A 177 12.02 -16.97 19.31
CA LYS A 177 11.65 -17.03 17.87
C LYS A 177 12.14 -15.83 17.08
N MET A 178 12.28 -14.66 17.70
CA MET A 178 12.79 -13.47 17.02
C MET A 178 14.21 -13.69 16.50
N PHE A 179 15.11 -14.25 17.32
CA PHE A 179 16.49 -14.56 16.90
C PHE A 179 16.52 -15.61 15.79
N GLU A 180 15.71 -16.68 15.92
CA GLU A 180 15.57 -17.71 14.89
C GLU A 180 15.09 -17.12 13.55
N LEU A 181 14.10 -16.21 13.56
CA LEU A 181 13.55 -15.59 12.36
C LEU A 181 14.48 -14.57 11.71
N CYS A 182 15.33 -13.92 12.50
CA CYS A 182 16.36 -13.02 11.99
C CYS A 182 17.53 -13.79 11.33
N GLY A 183 17.57 -15.12 11.44
CA GLY A 183 18.64 -15.95 10.87
C GLY A 183 19.98 -15.77 11.57
N VAL A 184 19.97 -15.24 12.80
CA VAL A 184 21.17 -15.04 13.62
C VAL A 184 21.30 -16.25 14.54
N ASP A 185 22.47 -16.91 14.50
CA ASP A 185 22.76 -17.98 15.46
C ASP A 185 22.79 -17.38 16.87
N MET A 186 22.00 -17.97 17.78
CA MET A 186 21.85 -17.49 19.16
C MET A 186 23.17 -17.58 19.94
N GLN A 187 24.12 -18.42 19.49
CA GLN A 187 25.46 -18.52 20.07
C GLN A 187 26.47 -17.53 19.46
N SER A 188 26.07 -16.72 18.48
CA SER A 188 26.96 -15.77 17.82
C SER A 188 27.06 -14.44 18.58
N GLN A 189 28.19 -13.75 18.42
CA GLN A 189 28.39 -12.39 18.95
C GLN A 189 27.33 -11.41 18.42
N ALA A 190 26.86 -11.59 17.18
CA ALA A 190 25.83 -10.75 16.59
C ALA A 190 24.49 -10.86 17.33
N ALA A 191 24.14 -12.05 17.87
CA ALA A 191 22.95 -12.21 18.69
C ALA A 191 23.09 -11.49 20.04
N TYR A 192 24.28 -11.53 20.65
CA TYR A 192 24.57 -10.81 21.88
C TYR A 192 24.43 -9.29 21.68
N ASP A 193 25.02 -8.74 20.63
CA ASP A 193 24.96 -7.31 20.33
C ASP A 193 23.53 -6.83 20.02
N LEU A 194 22.68 -7.70 19.47
CA LEU A 194 21.25 -7.44 19.26
C LEU A 194 20.43 -7.52 20.55
N ALA A 195 20.83 -8.34 21.51
CA ALA A 195 20.12 -8.53 22.78
C ALA A 195 20.44 -7.45 23.83
N VAL A 196 21.63 -6.84 23.75
CA VAL A 196 22.09 -5.80 24.68
C VAL A 196 21.54 -4.41 24.33
N LYS A 197 21.10 -4.19 23.09
CA LYS A 197 20.47 -2.94 22.63
C LYS A 197 18.99 -2.90 22.97
#